data_AF-A0A3D4M772-F1
#
_entry.id   AF-A0A3D4M772-F1
#
_cell.length_a   1.000
_cell.length_b   1.000
_cell.length_c   1.000
_cell.angle_alpha   90.00
_cell.angle_beta   90.00
_cell.angle_gamma   90.00
#
_symmetry.space_group_name_H-M   'P 1'
#
loop_
_entity.id
_entity.type
_entity.pdbx_description
1 polymer ?
#
loop_
_entity_poly.entity_id
_entity_poly.type
_entity_poly.pdbx_seq_one_letter_code
_entity_poly.pdbx_strand_id
1 'polypeptide(L)'
;MKQKIFALGIISLLSGLFGCSDSKTESQSTTQETVDLDNILFTTPTLESGLPRFTDKTDSCVFFHEDEWRQIEFVSKDQKNAIDKELAKISDIHANHTHKSETYTAFRKVALRDLIPQPLSIDFSKLTSYLTNQSIKTKGLGLENNSGQVKGGFYFSVNGINYYGLLENTTVKAFCIYSADSEESLKSAADQLSKLLANENLYLVDWRAMSLFDEATIKTDLVKDIE
;
A
#
# COMPACT_ATOMS: atom_id res chain seq x y z
N MET A 1 2.74 -16.50 27.90
CA MET A 1 3.27 -16.51 26.53
C MET A 1 2.17 -15.89 25.65
N LYS A 2 2.23 -14.57 25.42
CA LYS A 2 1.18 -13.81 24.73
C LYS A 2 1.59 -13.64 23.27
N GLN A 3 0.81 -14.18 22.34
CA GLN A 3 0.93 -13.85 20.91
C GLN A 3 0.62 -12.36 20.75
N LYS A 4 1.59 -11.60 20.22
CA LYS A 4 1.39 -10.21 19.79
C LYS A 4 0.96 -10.26 18.31
N ILE A 5 -0.25 -9.81 18.03
CA ILE A 5 -0.76 -9.61 16.68
C ILE A 5 -0.23 -8.25 16.21
N PHE A 6 0.62 -8.25 15.18
CA PHE A 6 0.97 -7.04 14.45
C PHE A 6 -0.25 -6.57 13.67
N ALA A 7 -0.83 -5.45 14.06
CA ALA A 7 -1.89 -4.80 13.30
C ALA A 7 -1.28 -4.03 12.12
N LEU A 8 -0.88 -4.73 11.06
CA LEU A 8 -1.15 -4.19 9.72
C LEU A 8 -2.65 -4.41 9.48
N GLY A 9 -3.38 -3.31 9.25
CA GLY A 9 -4.83 -3.32 9.13
C GLY A 9 -5.33 -4.34 8.12
N ILE A 10 -5.90 -5.44 8.61
CA ILE A 10 -6.74 -6.37 7.85
C ILE A 10 -8.09 -6.39 8.56
N ILE A 11 -9.06 -5.65 8.02
CA ILE A 11 -10.47 -5.93 8.29
C ILE A 11 -11.02 -6.51 6.99
N SER A 12 -10.88 -7.82 6.84
CA SER A 12 -11.64 -8.56 5.83
C SER A 12 -12.93 -9.04 6.48
N LEU A 13 -14.04 -8.64 5.85
CA LEU A 13 -15.42 -8.85 6.22
C LEU A 13 -15.80 -10.31 6.51
N LEU A 14 -16.70 -10.45 7.49
CA LEU A 14 -17.62 -11.58 7.60
C LEU A 14 -18.42 -11.72 6.30
N SER A 15 -18.47 -12.92 5.74
CA SER A 15 -19.52 -13.32 4.80
C SER A 15 -19.80 -14.81 4.89
N GLY A 16 -21.09 -15.13 5.05
CA GLY A 16 -21.66 -16.36 4.48
C GLY A 16 -21.99 -17.48 5.47
N LEU A 17 -23.19 -17.43 6.04
CA LEU A 17 -24.00 -18.65 6.18
C LEU A 17 -25.29 -18.45 5.40
N PHE A 18 -25.41 -19.23 4.32
CA PHE A 18 -26.60 -19.37 3.49
C PHE A 18 -27.75 -19.99 4.28
N GLY A 19 -28.94 -19.41 4.12
CA GLY A 19 -30.22 -20.05 4.41
C GLY A 19 -31.20 -19.71 3.30
N CYS A 20 -31.44 -20.67 2.41
CA CYS A 20 -32.46 -20.61 1.36
C CYS A 20 -33.87 -20.51 1.96
N SER A 21 -34.73 -19.64 1.44
CA SER A 21 -36.19 -19.85 1.38
C SER A 21 -36.89 -18.72 0.63
N ASP A 22 -37.60 -19.12 -0.43
CA ASP A 22 -38.82 -18.58 -1.04
C ASP A 22 -38.94 -17.09 -1.46
N SER A 23 -39.13 -16.96 -2.77
CA SER A 23 -39.48 -15.76 -3.52
C SER A 23 -40.77 -15.11 -3.06
N LYS A 24 -40.66 -13.91 -2.51
CA LYS A 24 -41.68 -12.85 -2.63
C LYS A 24 -41.03 -11.63 -3.26
N THR A 25 -41.60 -11.19 -4.38
CA THR A 25 -41.29 -9.91 -5.01
C THR A 25 -41.77 -8.80 -4.08
N GLU A 26 -40.93 -8.39 -3.14
CA GLU A 26 -41.10 -7.13 -2.42
C GLU A 26 -40.62 -6.01 -3.34
N SER A 27 -41.55 -5.14 -3.70
CA SER A 27 -41.25 -3.81 -4.24
C SER A 27 -40.44 -3.06 -3.19
N GLN A 28 -39.10 -3.13 -3.28
CA GLN A 28 -38.20 -2.31 -2.48
C GLN A 28 -38.47 -0.84 -2.83
N SER A 29 -39.24 -0.19 -1.96
CA SER A 29 -39.18 1.26 -1.81
C SER A 29 -37.76 1.58 -1.34
N THR A 30 -36.88 1.93 -2.27
CA THR A 30 -35.56 2.47 -1.92
C THR A 30 -35.77 3.85 -1.32
N THR A 31 -36.02 3.92 -0.01
CA THR A 31 -35.87 5.15 0.75
C THR A 31 -34.42 5.56 0.59
N GLN A 32 -34.18 6.59 -0.24
CA GLN A 32 -32.84 7.11 -0.46
C GLN A 32 -32.39 7.79 0.83
N GLU A 33 -31.58 7.10 1.62
CA GLU A 33 -30.95 7.68 2.80
C GLU A 33 -29.81 8.60 2.35
N THR A 34 -29.93 9.89 2.68
CA THR A 34 -28.86 10.86 2.48
C THR A 34 -27.91 10.79 3.68
N VAL A 35 -26.66 10.41 3.43
CA VAL A 35 -25.59 10.47 4.43
C VAL A 35 -24.96 11.86 4.38
N ASP A 36 -24.83 12.49 5.55
CA ASP A 36 -24.03 13.70 5.69
C ASP A 36 -22.55 13.35 5.52
N LEU A 37 -21.91 13.94 4.52
CA LEU A 37 -20.52 13.67 4.17
C LEU A 37 -19.56 14.02 5.32
N ASP A 38 -19.92 14.96 6.20
CA ASP A 38 -19.11 15.34 7.36
C ASP A 38 -19.05 14.23 8.44
N ASN A 39 -19.95 13.25 8.36
CA ASN A 39 -20.00 12.09 9.25
C ASN A 39 -19.31 10.84 8.68
N ILE A 40 -18.81 10.89 7.44
CA ILE A 40 -18.04 9.79 6.87
C ILE A 40 -16.64 9.77 7.49
N LEU A 41 -16.23 8.59 7.96
CA LEU A 41 -14.91 8.35 8.50
C LEU A 41 -14.11 7.47 7.56
N PHE A 42 -12.85 7.85 7.35
CA PHE A 42 -11.88 7.13 6.54
C PHE A 42 -10.96 6.31 7.43
N THR A 43 -10.58 5.13 6.96
CA THR A 43 -9.66 4.21 7.66
C THR A 43 -8.19 4.57 7.47
N THR A 44 -7.88 5.47 6.53
CA THR A 44 -6.52 5.88 6.19
C THR A 44 -6.42 7.41 6.10
N PRO A 45 -5.28 8.02 6.49
CA PRO A 45 -5.12 9.48 6.42
C PRO A 45 -4.81 9.97 5.00
N THR A 46 -4.47 9.08 4.07
CA THR A 46 -3.97 9.46 2.74
C THR A 46 -4.26 8.41 1.68
N LEU A 47 -4.45 8.89 0.45
CA LEU A 47 -4.62 8.06 -0.74
C LEU A 47 -3.80 8.62 -1.90
N GLU A 48 -3.33 7.73 -2.76
CA GLU A 48 -2.82 8.12 -4.08
C GLU A 48 -3.99 8.57 -4.96
N SER A 49 -3.88 9.74 -5.58
CA SER A 49 -4.91 10.27 -6.49
C SER A 49 -4.95 9.52 -7.83
N GLY A 50 -3.80 8.99 -8.28
CA GLY A 50 -3.66 8.27 -9.53
C GLY A 50 -3.90 6.77 -9.39
N LEU A 51 -5.08 6.29 -9.80
CA LEU A 51 -5.32 4.87 -10.00
C LEU A 51 -4.60 4.36 -11.26
N PRO A 52 -4.06 3.14 -11.24
CA PRO A 52 -3.39 2.58 -12.40
C PRO A 52 -4.41 2.22 -13.50
N ARG A 53 -3.93 2.05 -14.73
CA ARG A 53 -4.75 1.53 -15.83
C ARG A 53 -4.96 0.02 -15.67
N PHE A 54 -6.08 -0.49 -16.15
CA PHE A 54 -6.40 -1.92 -16.11
C PHE A 54 -6.37 -2.56 -17.51
N THR A 55 -6.22 -3.88 -17.54
CA THR A 55 -6.28 -4.76 -18.71
C THR A 55 -6.95 -6.08 -18.33
N ASP A 56 -7.24 -6.93 -19.30
CA ASP A 56 -7.79 -8.26 -19.04
C ASP A 56 -6.92 -9.08 -18.08
N LYS A 57 -7.59 -9.80 -17.19
CA LYS A 57 -6.97 -10.60 -16.13
C LYS A 57 -6.23 -11.83 -16.69
N THR A 58 -5.11 -12.19 -16.07
CA THR A 58 -4.41 -13.46 -16.31
C THR A 58 -4.73 -14.48 -15.21
N ASP A 59 -4.43 -15.76 -15.47
CA ASP A 59 -4.74 -16.87 -14.54
C ASP A 59 -4.08 -16.74 -13.15
N SER A 60 -3.02 -15.95 -13.01
CA SER A 60 -2.31 -15.75 -11.74
C SER A 60 -2.24 -14.27 -11.38
N CYS A 61 -3.15 -13.83 -10.51
CA CYS A 61 -3.25 -12.46 -10.06
C CYS A 61 -3.51 -12.40 -8.55
N VAL A 62 -2.80 -11.51 -7.85
CA VAL A 62 -3.05 -11.18 -6.44
C VAL A 62 -3.89 -9.91 -6.38
N PHE A 63 -4.87 -9.86 -5.48
CA PHE A 63 -5.79 -8.73 -5.31
C PHE A 63 -5.52 -8.00 -4.01
N PHE A 64 -5.48 -6.68 -4.07
CA PHE A 64 -5.40 -5.79 -2.91
C PHE A 64 -6.57 -4.82 -2.91
N HIS A 65 -6.93 -4.31 -1.73
CA HIS A 65 -7.84 -3.18 -1.66
C HIS A 65 -7.24 -1.97 -2.38
N GLU A 66 -8.07 -1.16 -3.04
CA GLU A 66 -7.61 0.01 -3.80
C GLU A 66 -6.88 1.04 -2.93
N ASP A 67 -7.29 1.17 -1.67
CA ASP A 67 -6.65 2.04 -0.69
C ASP A 67 -5.21 1.61 -0.32
N GLU A 68 -4.80 0.39 -0.64
CA GLU A 68 -3.42 -0.09 -0.43
C GLU A 68 -2.46 0.37 -1.53
N TRP A 69 -2.98 0.97 -2.60
CA TRP A 69 -2.18 1.42 -3.74
C TRP A 69 -1.17 2.50 -3.34
N ARG A 70 0.12 2.17 -3.52
CA ARG A 70 1.28 3.04 -3.29
C ARG A 70 1.35 3.63 -1.88
N GLN A 71 0.98 2.87 -0.84
CA GLN A 71 1.03 3.34 0.55
C GLN A 71 2.41 3.24 1.20
N ILE A 72 3.17 2.20 0.86
CA ILE A 72 4.59 2.07 1.22
C ILE A 72 5.39 1.92 -0.08
N GLU A 73 6.09 2.97 -0.49
CA GLU A 73 6.71 3.02 -1.82
C GLU A 73 8.15 3.55 -1.81
N PHE A 74 8.89 3.13 -2.82
CA PHE A 74 10.22 3.65 -3.10
C PHE A 74 10.12 4.86 -4.03
N VAL A 75 10.77 5.96 -3.67
CA VAL A 75 10.73 7.23 -4.42
C VAL A 75 12.14 7.78 -4.59
N SER A 76 12.47 8.31 -5.77
CA SER A 76 13.75 9.01 -5.99
C SER A 76 13.96 10.15 -4.99
N LYS A 77 15.19 10.28 -4.45
CA LYS A 77 15.57 11.39 -3.57
C LYS A 77 15.49 12.75 -4.29
N ASP A 78 15.53 12.78 -5.62
CA ASP A 78 15.34 14.00 -6.40
C ASP A 78 13.94 14.60 -6.20
N GLN A 79 12.99 13.80 -5.74
CA GLN A 79 11.61 14.21 -5.45
C GLN A 79 11.40 14.63 -4.00
N LYS A 80 12.47 14.84 -3.21
CA LYS A 80 12.37 15.18 -1.77
C LYS A 80 11.43 16.36 -1.47
N ASN A 81 11.48 17.41 -2.29
CA ASN A 81 10.57 18.56 -2.13
C ASN A 81 9.09 18.20 -2.32
N ALA A 82 8.78 17.25 -3.21
CA ALA A 82 7.43 16.75 -3.40
C ALA A 82 7.01 15.84 -2.24
N ILE A 83 7.91 14.96 -1.79
CA ILE A 83 7.70 14.10 -0.61
C ILE A 83 7.35 14.95 0.61
N ASP A 84 8.14 15.99 0.89
CA ASP A 84 7.94 16.86 2.07
C ASP A 84 6.59 17.59 2.01
N LYS A 85 6.17 18.02 0.82
CA LYS A 85 4.85 18.66 0.65
C LYS A 85 3.71 17.67 0.89
N GLU A 86 3.82 16.45 0.38
CA GLU A 86 2.80 15.42 0.61
C GLU A 86 2.75 15.03 2.10
N LEU A 87 3.90 14.81 2.74
CA LEU A 87 3.96 14.52 4.19
C LEU A 87 3.38 15.67 5.02
N ALA A 88 3.57 16.93 4.61
CA ALA A 88 2.94 18.08 5.29
C ALA A 88 1.41 18.05 5.19
N LYS A 89 0.83 17.69 4.03
CA LYS A 89 -0.62 17.49 3.89
C LYS A 89 -1.12 16.39 4.82
N ILE A 90 -0.39 15.28 4.90
CA ILE A 90 -0.77 14.12 5.74
C ILE A 90 -0.63 14.45 7.23
N SER A 91 0.38 15.22 7.59
CA SER A 91 0.59 15.71 8.96
C SER A 91 -0.59 16.56 9.44
N ASP A 92 -1.14 17.42 8.57
CA ASP A 92 -2.36 18.17 8.87
C ASP A 92 -3.57 17.25 9.16
N ILE A 93 -3.72 16.16 8.38
CA ILE A 93 -4.79 15.17 8.62
C ILE A 93 -4.65 14.53 10.01
N HIS A 94 -3.44 14.10 10.37
CA HIS A 94 -3.18 13.53 11.69
C HIS A 94 -3.45 14.53 12.81
N ALA A 95 -3.01 15.78 12.66
CA ALA A 95 -3.14 16.82 13.68
C ALA A 95 -4.58 17.30 13.89
N ASN A 96 -5.33 17.50 12.80
CA ASN A 96 -6.58 18.27 12.81
C ASN A 96 -7.82 17.45 12.43
N HIS A 97 -7.64 16.26 11.85
CA HIS A 97 -8.74 15.49 11.28
C HIS A 97 -8.82 14.04 11.78
N THR A 98 -8.01 13.68 12.78
CA THR A 98 -8.12 12.38 13.45
C THR A 98 -9.36 12.33 14.35
N HIS A 99 -10.15 11.27 14.19
CA HIS A 99 -11.18 10.85 15.12
C HIS A 99 -10.68 9.63 15.90
N LYS A 100 -10.56 9.77 17.23
CA LYS A 100 -10.19 8.66 18.12
C LYS A 100 -11.41 8.24 18.93
N SER A 101 -11.74 6.96 18.89
CA SER A 101 -12.66 6.32 19.82
C SER A 101 -11.88 5.40 20.77
N GLU A 102 -12.58 4.71 21.67
CA GLU A 102 -11.96 3.70 22.55
C GLU A 102 -11.45 2.47 21.78
N THR A 103 -12.02 2.18 20.60
CA THR A 103 -11.78 0.93 19.87
C THR A 103 -11.15 1.12 18.49
N TYR A 104 -11.14 2.34 17.95
CA TYR A 104 -10.56 2.61 16.64
C TYR A 104 -10.05 4.04 16.49
N THR A 105 -9.14 4.22 15.54
CA THR A 105 -8.74 5.52 15.01
C THR A 105 -9.22 5.60 13.57
N ALA A 106 -9.81 6.72 13.19
CA ALA A 106 -10.25 7.02 11.84
C ALA A 106 -9.99 8.49 11.53
N PHE A 107 -10.26 8.92 10.31
CA PHE A 107 -10.00 10.28 9.85
C PHE A 107 -11.26 10.89 9.26
N ARG A 108 -11.49 12.18 9.49
CA ARG A 108 -12.61 12.94 8.89
C ARG A 108 -12.26 13.47 7.50
N LYS A 109 -10.98 13.46 7.14
CA LYS A 109 -10.46 13.88 5.84
C LYS A 109 -9.31 12.98 5.43
N VAL A 110 -9.01 13.00 4.14
CA VAL A 110 -7.91 12.25 3.52
C VAL A 110 -7.05 13.22 2.72
N ALA A 111 -5.74 13.14 2.89
CA ALA A 111 -4.80 13.83 2.03
C ALA A 111 -4.63 13.05 0.71
N LEU A 112 -5.04 13.65 -0.41
CA LEU A 112 -4.78 13.11 -1.74
C LEU A 112 -3.36 13.48 -2.19
N ARG A 113 -2.58 12.45 -2.53
CA ARG A 113 -1.22 12.59 -3.08
C ARG A 113 -1.25 12.61 -4.60
N ASP A 114 -0.59 13.57 -5.20
CA ASP A 114 -0.63 13.84 -6.64
C ASP A 114 0.69 14.40 -7.20
N LEU A 115 1.62 14.81 -6.33
CA LEU A 115 2.87 15.44 -6.74
C LEU A 115 3.92 14.47 -7.29
N ILE A 116 3.74 13.15 -7.09
CA ILE A 116 4.71 12.10 -7.44
C ILE A 116 4.01 11.02 -8.31
N PRO A 117 3.64 11.34 -9.56
CA PRO A 117 2.93 10.39 -10.43
C PRO A 117 3.84 9.27 -10.97
N GLN A 118 5.15 9.51 -11.03
CA GLN A 118 6.15 8.53 -11.48
C GLN A 118 7.34 8.54 -10.50
N PRO A 119 7.29 7.74 -9.44
CA PRO A 119 8.30 7.76 -8.40
C PRO A 119 9.68 7.25 -8.87
N LEU A 120 9.70 6.37 -9.89
CA LEU A 120 10.89 5.62 -10.30
C LEU A 120 11.06 5.51 -11.83
N SER A 121 12.31 5.27 -12.22
CA SER A 121 12.69 4.84 -13.57
C SER A 121 13.93 3.95 -13.50
N ILE A 122 13.76 2.71 -13.04
CA ILE A 122 14.85 1.74 -12.82
C ILE A 122 14.56 0.48 -13.63
N ASP A 123 15.57 -0.13 -14.26
CA ASP A 123 15.38 -1.43 -14.91
C ASP A 123 15.02 -2.52 -13.89
N PHE A 124 14.01 -3.34 -14.19
CA PHE A 124 13.49 -4.37 -13.30
C PHE A 124 14.56 -5.39 -12.89
N SER A 125 15.42 -5.79 -13.82
CA SER A 125 16.48 -6.76 -13.53
C SER A 125 17.53 -6.18 -12.57
N LYS A 126 17.88 -4.90 -12.77
CA LYS A 126 18.79 -4.17 -11.87
C LYS A 126 18.18 -4.05 -10.48
N LEU A 127 16.93 -3.59 -10.37
CA LEU A 127 16.23 -3.40 -9.10
C LEU A 127 16.15 -4.72 -8.31
N THR A 128 15.73 -5.81 -8.97
CA THR A 128 15.54 -7.10 -8.31
C THR A 128 16.84 -7.78 -7.89
N SER A 129 17.96 -7.46 -8.56
CA SER A 129 19.29 -7.96 -8.18
C SER A 129 19.74 -7.52 -6.78
N TYR A 130 19.21 -6.40 -6.26
CA TYR A 130 19.48 -5.98 -4.88
C TYR A 130 18.76 -6.86 -3.85
N LEU A 131 17.65 -7.50 -4.24
CA LEU A 131 16.76 -8.23 -3.33
C LEU A 131 17.12 -9.72 -3.26
N THR A 132 17.50 -10.31 -4.39
CA THR A 132 17.84 -11.73 -4.48
C THR A 132 18.73 -12.02 -5.68
N ASN A 133 19.53 -13.09 -5.57
CA ASN A 133 20.32 -13.64 -6.68
C ASN A 133 19.54 -14.70 -7.49
N GLN A 134 18.32 -15.02 -7.08
CA GLN A 134 17.48 -16.03 -7.72
C GLN A 134 16.53 -15.39 -8.73
N SER A 135 16.11 -16.16 -9.75
CA SER A 135 15.09 -15.68 -10.68
C SER A 135 13.76 -15.44 -9.97
N ILE A 136 13.17 -14.26 -10.15
CA ILE A 136 11.87 -13.92 -9.57
C ILE A 136 10.76 -14.36 -10.51
N LYS A 137 9.80 -15.15 -9.99
CA LYS A 137 8.54 -15.42 -10.68
C LYS A 137 7.51 -14.39 -10.23
N THR A 138 7.04 -13.57 -11.16
CA THR A 138 6.00 -12.57 -10.89
C THR A 138 4.60 -13.15 -11.09
N LYS A 139 3.63 -12.56 -10.39
CA LYS A 139 2.19 -12.69 -10.65
C LYS A 139 1.65 -11.34 -11.11
N GLY A 140 0.49 -11.34 -11.75
CA GLY A 140 -0.27 -10.12 -12.02
C GLY A 140 -0.77 -9.48 -10.72
N LEU A 141 -1.08 -8.19 -10.79
CA LEU A 141 -1.62 -7.42 -9.68
C LEU A 141 -3.03 -6.94 -10.05
N GLY A 142 -4.00 -7.14 -9.18
CA GLY A 142 -5.38 -6.65 -9.31
C GLY A 142 -5.72 -5.77 -8.11
N LEU A 143 -6.67 -4.87 -8.31
CA LEU A 143 -7.31 -4.15 -7.21
C LEU A 143 -8.72 -4.70 -7.04
N GLU A 144 -9.19 -4.80 -5.79
CA GLU A 144 -10.55 -5.24 -5.47
C GLU A 144 -11.57 -4.37 -6.21
N ASN A 145 -12.78 -4.91 -6.42
CA ASN A 145 -13.86 -4.29 -7.17
C ASN A 145 -13.56 -3.94 -8.65
N ASN A 146 -12.41 -4.37 -9.19
CA ASN A 146 -12.08 -4.29 -10.62
C ASN A 146 -12.06 -5.68 -11.26
N SER A 147 -12.66 -5.82 -12.45
CA SER A 147 -12.74 -7.11 -13.18
C SER A 147 -11.44 -7.49 -13.89
N GLY A 148 -10.52 -6.54 -14.05
CA GLY A 148 -9.23 -6.73 -14.71
C GLY A 148 -8.05 -6.85 -13.74
N GLN A 149 -6.85 -6.76 -14.30
CA GLN A 149 -5.60 -6.58 -13.55
C GLN A 149 -4.96 -5.24 -13.93
N VAL A 150 -4.11 -4.70 -13.06
CA VAL A 150 -3.27 -3.53 -13.31
C VAL A 150 -2.39 -3.80 -14.53
N LYS A 151 -2.48 -2.94 -15.55
CA LYS A 151 -1.70 -3.03 -16.78
C LYS A 151 -0.22 -2.85 -16.46
N GLY A 152 0.59 -3.88 -16.70
CA GLY A 152 2.01 -3.88 -16.32
C GLY A 152 2.23 -4.04 -14.82
N GLY A 153 1.18 -4.31 -14.04
CA GLY A 153 1.29 -4.58 -12.62
C GLY A 153 1.99 -5.90 -12.37
N PHE A 154 2.88 -5.92 -11.39
CA PHE A 154 3.55 -7.14 -10.94
C PHE A 154 3.45 -7.29 -9.42
N TYR A 155 3.55 -8.53 -8.98
CA TYR A 155 3.68 -8.92 -7.59
C TYR A 155 4.68 -10.07 -7.46
N PHE A 156 5.50 -10.05 -6.41
CA PHE A 156 6.33 -11.19 -6.02
C PHE A 156 6.69 -11.15 -4.53
N SER A 157 7.14 -12.27 -3.99
CA SER A 157 7.64 -12.37 -2.62
C SER A 157 9.09 -12.83 -2.61
N VAL A 158 9.92 -12.18 -1.79
CA VAL A 158 11.33 -12.54 -1.57
C VAL A 158 11.61 -12.45 -0.08
N ASN A 159 12.10 -13.54 0.51
CA ASN A 159 12.48 -13.63 1.93
C ASN A 159 11.37 -13.19 2.91
N GLY A 160 10.11 -13.46 2.55
CA GLY A 160 8.94 -13.08 3.34
C GLY A 160 8.56 -11.60 3.23
N ILE A 161 9.13 -10.85 2.29
CA ILE A 161 8.65 -9.51 1.93
C ILE A 161 7.87 -9.59 0.63
N ASN A 162 6.65 -9.05 0.65
CA ASN A 162 5.72 -9.04 -0.46
C ASN A 162 5.82 -7.70 -1.19
N TYR A 163 6.38 -7.71 -2.39
CA TYR A 163 6.58 -6.55 -3.23
C TYR A 163 5.57 -6.50 -4.37
N TYR A 164 5.24 -5.28 -4.78
CA TYR A 164 4.44 -5.06 -5.98
C TYR A 164 4.88 -3.77 -6.67
N GLY A 165 4.37 -3.55 -7.87
CA GLY A 165 4.66 -2.33 -8.59
C GLY A 165 4.09 -2.30 -9.99
N LEU A 166 4.59 -1.35 -10.76
CA LEU A 166 4.18 -1.09 -12.13
C LEU A 166 5.40 -1.13 -13.04
N LEU A 167 5.31 -1.93 -14.10
CA LEU A 167 6.27 -2.00 -15.20
C LEU A 167 5.73 -1.31 -16.45
N GLU A 168 6.60 -0.56 -17.09
CA GLU A 168 6.46 -0.16 -18.47
C GLU A 168 7.64 -0.74 -19.26
N ASN A 169 7.37 -1.77 -20.06
CA ASN A 169 8.40 -2.63 -20.67
C ASN A 169 9.28 -3.28 -19.58
N THR A 170 10.57 -2.92 -19.51
CA THR A 170 11.49 -3.38 -18.46
C THR A 170 11.70 -2.35 -17.35
N THR A 171 11.11 -1.15 -17.49
CA THR A 171 11.33 -0.04 -16.55
C THR A 171 10.26 -0.05 -15.46
N VAL A 172 10.70 -0.07 -14.21
CA VAL A 172 9.86 0.05 -13.02
C VAL A 172 9.47 1.51 -12.85
N LYS A 173 8.15 1.76 -12.88
CA LYS A 173 7.54 3.08 -12.68
C LYS A 173 7.06 3.31 -11.26
N ALA A 174 6.64 2.24 -10.59
CA ALA A 174 6.33 2.23 -9.16
C ALA A 174 6.85 0.92 -8.56
N PHE A 175 7.41 0.99 -7.36
CA PHE A 175 7.84 -0.17 -6.59
C PHE A 175 7.45 0.04 -5.14
N CYS A 176 6.83 -0.96 -4.55
CA CYS A 176 6.14 -0.84 -3.27
C CYS A 176 6.32 -2.10 -2.43
N ILE A 177 6.22 -1.94 -1.12
CA ILE A 177 6.07 -3.05 -0.17
C ILE A 177 4.58 -3.14 0.16
N TYR A 178 3.99 -4.31 -0.04
CA TYR A 178 2.61 -4.56 0.38
C TYR A 178 2.57 -5.01 1.85
N SER A 179 3.40 -6.00 2.19
CA SER A 179 3.44 -6.57 3.52
C SER A 179 4.74 -7.33 3.76
N ALA A 180 4.95 -7.72 5.01
CA ALA A 180 5.95 -8.70 5.40
C ALA A 180 5.29 -9.82 6.19
N ASP A 181 5.80 -11.03 6.05
CA ASP A 181 5.30 -12.20 6.74
C ASP A 181 5.59 -12.12 8.26
N SER A 182 6.70 -11.46 8.64
CA SER A 182 7.02 -11.17 10.02
C SER A 182 7.94 -9.95 10.18
N GLU A 183 8.09 -9.52 11.42
CA GLU A 183 9.06 -8.51 11.83
C GLU A 183 10.50 -8.94 11.50
N GLU A 184 10.82 -10.21 11.74
CA GLU A 184 12.13 -10.79 11.42
C GLU A 184 12.41 -10.78 9.92
N SER A 185 11.40 -11.00 9.06
CA SER A 185 11.56 -10.85 7.61
C SER A 185 11.99 -9.42 7.25
N LEU A 186 11.35 -8.40 7.84
CA LEU A 186 11.75 -6.99 7.61
C LEU A 186 13.17 -6.72 8.10
N LYS A 187 13.52 -7.16 9.31
CA LYS A 187 14.89 -7.02 9.85
C LYS A 187 15.91 -7.70 8.94
N SER A 188 15.60 -8.89 8.44
CA SER A 188 16.51 -9.66 7.57
C SER A 188 16.70 -9.03 6.18
N ALA A 189 15.74 -8.23 5.72
CA ALA A 189 15.79 -7.53 4.43
C ALA A 189 16.46 -6.15 4.52
N ALA A 190 16.70 -5.63 5.72
CA ALA A 190 17.16 -4.24 5.93
C ALA A 190 18.49 -3.93 5.22
N ASP A 191 19.42 -4.90 5.15
CA ASP A 191 20.69 -4.71 4.45
C ASP A 191 20.52 -4.64 2.92
N GLN A 192 19.67 -5.48 2.34
CA GLN A 192 19.33 -5.45 0.91
C GLN A 192 18.62 -4.14 0.56
N LEU A 193 17.64 -3.73 1.38
CA LEU A 193 16.89 -2.50 1.20
C LEU A 193 17.81 -1.28 1.32
N SER A 194 18.68 -1.24 2.33
CA SER A 194 19.69 -0.17 2.47
C SER A 194 20.58 -0.05 1.24
N LYS A 195 21.05 -1.18 0.69
CA LYS A 195 21.82 -1.18 -0.56
C LYS A 195 21.02 -0.63 -1.74
N LEU A 196 19.76 -1.05 -1.90
CA LEU A 196 18.88 -0.54 -2.95
C LEU A 196 18.70 0.98 -2.82
N LEU A 197 18.40 1.48 -1.61
CA LEU A 197 18.22 2.91 -1.36
C LEU A 197 19.46 3.73 -1.70
N ALA A 198 20.64 3.26 -1.29
CA ALA A 198 21.89 3.98 -1.54
C ALA A 198 22.27 3.98 -3.03
N ASN A 199 22.18 2.83 -3.72
CA ASN A 199 22.68 2.69 -5.09
C ASN A 199 21.74 3.28 -6.14
N GLU A 200 20.44 3.31 -5.88
CA GLU A 200 19.45 3.88 -6.80
C GLU A 200 18.98 5.28 -6.39
N ASN A 201 19.63 5.89 -5.38
CA ASN A 201 19.29 7.22 -4.85
C ASN A 201 17.80 7.33 -4.48
N LEU A 202 17.32 6.44 -3.60
CA LEU A 202 15.91 6.34 -3.22
C LEU A 202 15.69 6.62 -1.73
N TYR A 203 14.45 6.99 -1.43
CA TYR A 203 13.83 6.83 -0.12
C TYR A 203 12.83 5.67 -0.16
N LEU A 204 12.59 5.03 0.98
CA LEU A 204 11.37 4.28 1.25
C LEU A 204 10.44 5.17 2.08
N VAL A 205 9.21 5.36 1.63
CA VAL A 205 8.21 6.21 2.30
C VAL A 205 7.05 5.34 2.74
N ASP A 206 6.68 5.40 4.02
CA ASP A 206 5.38 4.95 4.51
C ASP A 206 4.50 6.20 4.69
N TRP A 207 3.58 6.40 3.74
CA TRP A 207 2.74 7.59 3.72
C TRP A 207 1.74 7.60 4.87
N ARG A 208 1.24 6.44 5.30
CA ARG A 208 0.24 6.34 6.38
C ARG A 208 0.87 6.68 7.72
N ALA A 209 2.06 6.15 7.98
CA ALA A 209 2.83 6.39 9.20
C ALA A 209 3.64 7.69 9.19
N MET A 210 3.71 8.39 8.05
CA MET A 210 4.58 9.56 7.82
C MET A 210 6.06 9.26 8.07
N SER A 211 6.50 8.04 7.75
CA SER A 211 7.89 7.61 7.93
C SER A 211 8.66 7.74 6.63
N LEU A 212 9.90 8.25 6.73
CA LEU A 212 10.81 8.40 5.61
C LEU A 212 12.14 7.71 5.95
N PHE A 213 12.50 6.70 5.18
CA PHE A 213 13.73 5.93 5.39
C PHE A 213 14.72 6.16 4.25
N ASP A 214 15.97 6.38 4.62
CA ASP A 214 17.13 6.35 3.72
C ASP A 214 18.00 5.11 4.02
N GLU A 215 19.13 4.98 3.33
CA GLU A 215 20.06 3.86 3.50
C GLU A 215 20.59 3.70 4.94
N ALA A 216 20.65 4.78 5.72
CA ALA A 216 21.13 4.77 7.09
C ALA A 216 19.99 4.43 8.05
N THR A 217 18.84 5.11 7.92
CA THR A 217 17.73 4.96 8.87
C THR A 217 16.94 3.68 8.65
N ILE A 218 16.91 3.11 7.43
CA ILE A 218 16.16 1.87 7.17
C ILE A 218 16.66 0.68 8.00
N LYS A 219 17.92 0.69 8.44
CA LYS A 219 18.49 -0.38 9.26
C LYS A 219 18.08 -0.32 10.72
N THR A 220 17.80 0.88 11.22
CA THR A 220 17.54 1.13 12.63
C THR A 220 16.07 1.39 12.92
N ASP A 221 15.33 1.91 11.93
CA ASP A 221 14.03 2.55 12.16
C ASP A 221 12.87 1.82 11.51
N LEU A 222 13.13 0.97 10.50
CA LEU A 222 12.08 0.23 9.77
C LEU A 222 11.22 -0.65 10.69
N VAL A 223 11.80 -1.04 11.83
CA VAL A 223 11.22 -2.00 12.77
C VAL A 223 11.30 -1.51 14.20
N LYS A 224 11.30 -0.18 14.41
CA LYS A 224 11.27 0.36 15.77
C LYS A 224 10.02 -0.12 16.50
N ASP A 225 10.23 -0.69 17.67
CA ASP A 225 9.18 -1.09 18.60
C ASP A 225 8.24 0.11 18.82
N ILE A 226 6.98 -0.05 18.45
CA ILE A 226 5.91 0.81 18.96
C ILE A 226 5.74 0.36 20.42
N GLU A 227 6.45 1.02 21.33
CA GLU A 227 6.24 0.87 22.79
C GLU A 227 4.83 1.30 23.20
#